data_AF-C1LAW9-F1
#
_entry.id   AF-C1LAW9-F1
#
_cell.length_a   1.000
_cell.length_b   1.000
_cell.length_c   1.000
_cell.angle_alpha   90.00
_cell.angle_beta   90.00
_cell.angle_gamma   90.00
#
_symmetry.space_group_name_H-M   'P 1'
#
loop_
_entity.id
_entity.type
_entity.pdbx_description
1 polymer ?
#
loop_
_entity_poly.entity_id
_entity_poly.type
_entity_poly.pdbx_seq_one_letter_code
_entity_poly.pdbx_strand_id
1 'polypeptide(L)' 'MNKVIKGWDEGIAQMSVGERAYLTCTHDYAYGAKGVSGTIPPFATLKFDVELINIL' A
#
# COMPACT_ATOMS: atom_id res chain seq x y z
N MET A 1 15.57 -3.78 2.19
CA MET A 1 15.01 -2.73 3.06
C MET A 1 13.60 -2.47 2.59
N ASN A 2 12.59 -3.02 3.26
CA ASN A 2 11.19 -2.77 2.91
C ASN A 2 10.75 -1.56 3.72
N LYS A 3 10.85 -0.37 3.11
CA LYS A 3 10.48 0.89 3.77
C LYS A 3 8.97 1.12 3.80
N VAL A 4 8.21 0.35 3.03
CA VAL A 4 6.75 0.45 2.87
C VAL A 4 6.10 -0.93 2.98
N ILE A 5 4.76 -0.96 2.96
CA ILE A 5 3.99 -2.21 2.97
C ILE A 5 4.12 -2.95 1.63
N LYS A 6 3.99 -4.27 1.66
CA LYS A 6 4.13 -5.14 0.48
C LYS A 6 3.21 -4.73 -0.68
N GLY A 7 1.97 -4.32 -0.40
CA GLY A 7 1.03 -3.87 -1.41
C GLY A 7 1.48 -2.60 -2.15
N TRP A 8 2.29 -1.74 -1.53
CA TRP A 8 2.90 -0.60 -2.21
C TRP A 8 4.09 -1.02 -3.06
N ASP A 9 4.98 -1.87 -2.53
CA ASP A 9 6.13 -2.39 -3.29
C ASP A 9 5.68 -3.05 -4.61
N GLU A 10 4.63 -3.87 -4.56
CA GLU A 10 4.11 -4.54 -5.76
C GLU A 10 3.23 -3.63 -6.62
N GLY A 11 2.32 -2.85 -6.01
CA GLY A 11 1.36 -2.02 -6.74
C GLY A 11 2.01 -0.87 -7.48
N ILE A 12 2.91 -0.13 -6.83
CA ILE A 12 3.58 1.03 -7.44
C ILE A 12 4.54 0.58 -8.55
N ALA A 13 5.16 -0.60 -8.42
CA ALA A 13 6.05 -1.14 -9.44
C ALA A 13 5.36 -1.41 -10.79
N GLN A 14 4.02 -1.50 -10.81
CA GLN A 14 3.23 -1.67 -12.04
C GLN A 14 2.75 -0.34 -12.63
N MET A 15 2.92 0.78 -11.92
CA MET A 15 2.40 2.08 -12.34
C MET A 15 3.39 2.82 -13.26
N SER A 16 2.84 3.65 -14.13
CA SER A 16 3.60 4.62 -14.93
C SER A 16 3.65 6.01 -14.27
N VAL A 17 4.72 6.78 -14.51
CA VAL A 17 4.78 8.17 -14.02
C VAL A 17 3.61 8.98 -14.61
N GLY A 18 2.89 9.70 -13.75
CA GLY A 18 1.66 10.43 -14.04
C GLY A 18 0.37 9.60 -13.88
N GLU A 19 0.46 8.30 -13.60
CA GLU A 19 -0.71 7.45 -13.38
C GLU A 19 -1.32 7.67 -12.00
N ARG A 20 -2.66 7.63 -11.92
CA ARG A 20 -3.42 7.55 -10.67
C ARG A 20 -4.23 6.25 -10.64
N ALA A 21 -4.08 5.48 -9.57
CA ALA A 21 -4.68 4.16 -9.43
C ALA A 21 -5.21 3.93 -8.01
N TYR A 22 -6.20 3.04 -7.90
CA TYR A 22 -6.69 2.55 -6.61
C TYR A 22 -6.01 1.22 -6.26
N LEU A 23 -5.31 1.18 -5.13
CA LEU A 23 -4.73 -0.06 -4.61
C LEU A 23 -5.58 -0.61 -3.47
N THR A 24 -6.07 -1.84 -3.60
CA THR A 24 -6.75 -2.55 -2.51
C THR A 24 -5.79 -3.59 -1.94
N CYS A 25 -5.33 -3.36 -0.72
CA CYS A 25 -4.37 -4.22 -0.04
C CYS A 25 -5.07 -4.98 1.10
N THR A 26 -5.17 -6.30 0.97
CA THR A 26 -5.56 -7.17 2.08
C THR A 26 -4.52 -7.13 3.19
N HIS A 27 -4.88 -7.59 4.40
CA HIS A 27 -4.03 -7.43 5.57
C HIS A 27 -2.63 -8.02 5.41
N ASP A 28 -2.50 -9.15 4.71
CA ASP A 28 -1.24 -9.84 4.42
C ASP A 28 -0.32 -9.06 3.46
N TYR A 29 -0.89 -8.09 2.74
CA TYR A 29 -0.17 -7.10 1.92
C TYR A 29 -0.02 -5.73 2.62
N ALA A 30 -0.54 -5.60 3.85
CA ALA A 30 -0.52 -4.39 4.66
C ALA A 30 0.12 -4.65 6.03
N TYR A 31 -0.63 -4.46 7.14
CA TYR A 31 -0.12 -4.52 8.52
C TYR A 31 -0.43 -5.86 9.24
N GLY A 32 -0.91 -6.85 8.49
CA GLY A 32 -1.14 -8.21 8.96
C GLY A 32 -2.12 -8.34 10.12
N ALA A 33 -1.97 -9.43 10.86
CA ALA A 33 -2.76 -9.73 12.05
C ALA A 33 -2.52 -8.76 13.21
N LYS A 34 -1.43 -7.98 13.18
CA LYS A 34 -1.08 -7.05 14.25
C LYS A 34 -1.74 -5.69 14.09
N GLY A 35 -1.91 -5.23 12.84
CA GLY A 35 -2.36 -3.86 12.57
C GLY A 35 -1.35 -2.82 13.08
N VAL A 36 -1.85 -1.60 13.29
CA VAL A 36 -1.14 -0.48 13.92
C VAL A 36 -1.99 0.05 15.06
N SER A 37 -1.49 -0.07 16.29
CA SER A 37 -2.22 0.35 17.49
C SER A 37 -2.75 1.78 17.37
N GLY A 38 -4.05 1.98 17.60
CA GLY A 38 -4.70 3.29 17.58
C GLY A 38 -5.00 3.86 16.19
N THR A 39 -4.68 3.16 15.09
CA THR A 39 -4.92 3.67 13.72
C THR A 39 -5.46 2.61 12.78
N ILE A 40 -4.87 1.41 12.76
CA ILE A 40 -5.21 0.34 11.82
C ILE A 40 -5.54 -0.94 12.60
N PRO A 41 -6.79 -1.42 12.57
CA PRO A 41 -7.16 -2.66 13.23
C PRO A 41 -6.37 -3.88 12.71
N PRO A 42 -6.19 -4.93 13.52
CA PRO A 42 -5.83 -6.26 13.06
C PRO A 42 -6.65 -6.70 11.84
N PHE A 43 -5.99 -7.36 10.88
CA PHE A 43 -6.63 -7.93 9.68
C PHE A 43 -7.37 -6.94 8.77
N ALA A 44 -7.11 -5.64 8.90
CA ALA A 44 -7.73 -4.63 8.06
C ALA A 44 -7.28 -4.73 6.59
N THR A 45 -8.25 -4.60 5.68
CA THR A 45 -8.01 -4.32 4.26
C THR A 45 -7.97 -2.81 4.05
N LEU A 46 -6.94 -2.32 3.39
CA LEU A 46 -6.73 -0.89 3.11
C LEU A 46 -7.00 -0.59 1.65
N LYS A 47 -7.64 0.54 1.38
CA LYS A 47 -7.86 1.05 0.02
C LYS A 47 -7.13 2.39 -0.09
N PHE A 48 -6.20 2.48 -1.03
CA PHE A 48 -5.42 3.67 -1.30
C PHE A 48 -5.82 4.26 -2.65
N ASP A 49 -5.81 5.58 -2.71
CA ASP A 49 -5.86 6.36 -3.95
C ASP A 49 -4.44 6.92 -4.14
N VAL A 50 -3.72 6.43 -5.15
CA VAL A 50 -2.28 6.66 -5.32
C VAL A 50 -2.04 7.34 -6.65
N GLU A 51 -1.18 8.36 -6.65
CA GLU A 51 -0.69 9.03 -7.86
C GLU A 51 0.84 8.95 -7.91
N LEU A 52 1.40 8.43 -9.00
CA LEU A 52 2.85 8.30 -9.18
C LEU A 52 3.41 9.57 -9.83
N ILE A 53 3.92 10.49 -9.02
CA ILE A 53 4.37 11.81 -9.49
C ILE A 53 5.73 11.76 -10.23
N ASN A 54 6.70 10.98 -9.72
CA ASN A 54 8.04 10.89 -10.30
C ASN A 54 8.78 9.62 -9.80
N ILE A 55 9.85 9.23 -10.51
CA ILE A 55 10.84 8.22 -10.10
C ILE A 55 12.21 8.92 -10.02
N LEU A 56 12.92 8.74 -8.90
CA LEU A 56 14.22 9.37 -8.61
C LEU A 56 15.39 8.39 -8.78
#